data_AF-A0AAW0JM99-F1
#
_entry.id   AF-A0AAW0JM99-F1
#
_cell.length_a   1.000
_cell.length_b   1.000
_cell.length_c   1.000
_cell.angle_alpha   90.00
_cell.angle_beta   90.00
_cell.angle_gamma   90.00
#
_symmetry.space_group_name_H-M   'P 1'
#
loop_
_entity.id
_entity.type
_entity.pdbx_description
1 polymer ?
#
loop_
_entity_poly.entity_id
_entity_poly.type
_entity_poly.pdbx_seq_one_letter_code
_entity_poly.pdbx_strand_id
1 'polypeptide(L)'
;MLNCPLLLIRISGFLVTRLRCGGFIFVLRFNHLMSDALGIVQFMNAIGEMAQGVCAPSIPPVWQSELLNARNPPQVSCTHHEFDELVKPQNLIINPLHELACCLFFFGSTQIPHHLGKYSTFEVLNVFLWRCRTIALSPDPEDQVRLIFMNNVRAILNPPLPKGYYGNAYAISLAVTTAGELCENPLEYALDVDYGWGKAIFGGVANIFESRSTSATSFYTEAMNSKGEMGLWCLCAYLP
;
A
#
# COMPACT_ATOMS: atom_id res chain seq x y z
N MET A 1 11.69 24.75 28.38
CA MET A 1 10.90 24.20 27.25
C MET A 1 10.34 22.85 27.68
N LEU A 2 9.07 22.77 28.07
CA LEU A 2 8.49 21.56 28.71
C LEU A 2 7.04 21.27 28.28
N ASN A 3 6.60 21.79 27.13
CA ASN A 3 5.26 21.57 26.56
C ASN A 3 5.33 21.21 25.06
N CYS A 4 6.15 20.22 24.71
CA CYS A 4 6.04 19.56 23.41
C CYS A 4 5.36 18.22 23.65
N PRO A 5 4.18 17.93 23.05
CA PRO A 5 3.69 16.56 23.02
C PRO A 5 4.72 15.78 22.21
N LEU A 6 5.55 14.99 22.90
CA LEU A 6 6.42 14.03 22.27
C LEU A 6 5.51 13.13 21.43
N LEU A 7 5.56 13.28 20.10
CA LEU A 7 5.09 12.26 19.18
C LEU A 7 5.92 11.02 19.49
N LEU A 8 5.42 10.20 20.39
CA LEU A 8 6.01 8.92 20.70
C LEU A 8 5.54 7.95 19.64
N ILE A 9 5.84 8.20 18.35
CA ILE A 9 5.98 7.09 17.42
C ILE A 9 7.02 6.19 18.08
N ARG A 10 6.60 5.04 18.59
CA ARG A 10 7.48 4.06 19.20
C ARG A 10 8.28 3.44 18.07
N ILE A 11 9.29 4.18 17.66
CA ILE A 11 10.34 3.75 16.77
C ILE A 11 11.16 2.76 17.59
N SER A 12 11.01 1.48 17.28
CA SER A 12 11.72 0.43 17.99
C SER A 12 13.22 0.45 17.68
N GLY A 13 13.63 1.15 16.62
CA GLY A 13 15.01 1.54 16.38
C GLY A 13 15.20 2.22 15.03
N PHE A 14 16.29 2.98 14.92
CA PHE A 14 16.86 3.42 13.66
C PHE A 14 18.14 2.65 13.41
N LEU A 15 18.40 2.28 12.15
CA LEU A 15 19.68 1.71 11.74
C LEU A 15 20.23 2.53 10.58
N VAL A 16 21.48 2.96 10.72
CA VAL A 16 22.24 3.62 9.66
C VAL A 16 23.44 2.75 9.33
N THR A 17 23.50 2.24 8.11
CA THR A 17 24.61 1.45 7.61
C THR A 17 25.37 2.25 6.57
N ARG A 18 26.60 2.67 6.90
CA ARG A 18 27.47 3.34 5.94
C ARG A 18 28.11 2.32 4.98
N LEU A 19 27.99 2.58 3.69
CA LEU A 19 28.55 1.76 2.62
C LEU A 19 30.00 2.18 2.32
N ARG A 20 30.79 1.27 1.74
CA ARG A 20 32.19 1.54 1.36
C ARG A 20 32.33 2.69 0.36
N CYS A 21 31.33 2.91 -0.49
CA CYS A 21 31.29 4.01 -1.46
C CYS A 21 30.97 5.38 -0.83
N GLY A 22 30.81 5.47 0.49
CA GLY A 22 30.45 6.70 1.19
C GLY A 22 28.95 6.97 1.28
N GLY A 23 28.11 6.25 0.52
CA GLY A 23 26.66 6.24 0.69
C GLY A 23 26.23 5.58 2.01
N PHE A 24 24.94 5.65 2.33
CA PHE A 24 24.38 4.98 3.51
C PHE A 24 23.00 4.40 3.23
N ILE A 25 22.64 3.39 4.01
CA ILE A 25 21.29 2.82 4.09
C ILE A 25 20.68 3.30 5.40
N PHE A 26 19.49 3.87 5.32
CA PHE A 26 18.70 4.26 6.49
C PHE A 26 17.50 3.33 6.61
N VAL A 27 17.37 2.64 7.75
CA VAL A 27 16.26 1.73 8.04
C VAL A 27 15.51 2.23 9.26
N LEU A 28 14.19 2.35 9.10
CA LEU A 28 13.26 2.69 10.17
C LEU A 28 12.51 1.42 10.60
N ARG A 29 12.50 1.12 11.90
CA ARG A 29 11.56 0.16 12.49
C ARG A 29 10.53 0.90 13.31
N PHE A 30 9.27 0.74 12.96
CA PHE A 30 8.17 1.42 13.63
C PHE A 30 7.03 0.43 13.89
N ASN A 31 6.17 0.76 14.85
CA ASN A 31 4.95 0.00 15.12
C ASN A 31 3.82 0.51 14.22
N HIS A 32 3.32 -0.33 13.31
CA HIS A 32 2.25 0.03 12.37
C HIS A 32 0.91 0.36 13.05
N LEU A 33 0.69 -0.04 14.32
CA LEU A 33 -0.47 0.41 15.09
C LEU A 33 -0.50 1.93 15.27
N MET A 34 0.64 2.59 15.15
CA MET A 34 0.78 4.02 15.40
C MET A 34 0.54 4.88 14.16
N SER A 35 0.88 4.35 12.98
CA SER A 35 0.92 5.12 11.75
C SER A 35 0.87 4.20 10.54
N ASP A 36 0.20 4.66 9.48
CA ASP A 36 0.23 4.03 8.18
C ASP A 36 1.42 4.54 7.33
N ALA A 37 1.56 4.02 6.11
CA ALA A 37 2.60 4.41 5.17
C ALA A 37 2.71 5.94 4.98
N LEU A 38 1.57 6.64 4.91
CA LEU A 38 1.55 8.10 4.71
C LEU A 38 2.09 8.85 5.92
N GLY A 39 1.69 8.46 7.13
CA GLY A 39 2.20 9.09 8.35
C GLY A 39 3.70 8.86 8.53
N ILE A 40 4.22 7.69 8.15
CA ILE A 40 5.67 7.42 8.16
C ILE A 40 6.40 8.27 7.14
N VAL A 41 5.87 8.41 5.92
CA VAL A 41 6.53 9.25 4.93
C VAL A 41 6.53 10.71 5.40
N GLN A 42 5.44 11.20 5.99
CA GLN A 42 5.43 12.53 6.58
C GLN A 42 6.48 12.70 7.68
N PHE A 43 6.66 11.68 8.53
CA PHE A 43 7.72 11.64 9.54
C PHE A 43 9.12 11.73 8.90
N MET A 44 9.36 10.97 7.84
CA MET A 44 10.63 10.94 7.13
C MET A 44 10.95 12.28 6.45
N ASN A 45 9.96 12.98 5.91
CA ASN A 45 10.14 14.32 5.37
C ASN A 45 10.48 15.33 6.46
N ALA A 46 9.80 15.26 7.61
CA ALA A 46 10.14 16.09 8.77
C ALA A 46 11.60 15.86 9.24
N ILE A 47 12.07 14.61 9.29
CA ILE A 47 13.49 14.30 9.56
C ILE A 47 14.38 14.92 8.49
N GLY A 48 14.03 14.80 7.21
CA GLY A 48 14.77 15.36 6.10
C GLY A 48 14.95 16.87 6.20
N GLU A 49 13.87 17.59 6.50
CA GLU A 49 13.89 19.05 6.72
C GLU A 49 14.77 19.42 7.92
N MET A 50 14.63 18.72 9.05
CA MET A 50 15.45 18.97 10.23
C MET A 50 16.94 18.69 9.97
N ALA A 51 17.26 17.66 9.19
CA ALA A 51 18.62 17.36 8.78
C ALA A 51 19.23 18.45 7.87
N GLN A 52 18.39 19.23 7.18
CA GLN A 52 18.78 20.41 6.41
C GLN A 52 18.87 21.69 7.26
N GLY A 53 18.62 21.60 8.57
CA GLY A 53 18.70 22.73 9.50
C GLY A 53 17.40 23.51 9.69
N VAL A 54 16.27 23.02 9.17
CA VAL A 54 14.96 23.65 9.41
C VAL A 54 14.54 23.41 10.86
N CYS A 55 14.11 24.46 11.55
CA CYS A 55 13.78 24.41 12.99
C CYS A 55 12.45 23.70 13.32
N ALA A 56 11.56 23.56 12.34
CA ALA A 56 10.25 22.93 12.51
C ALA A 56 9.77 22.34 11.17
N PRO A 57 9.01 21.23 11.18
CA PRO A 57 8.50 20.65 9.95
C PRO A 57 7.49 21.58 9.28
N SER A 58 7.53 21.65 7.95
CA SER A 58 6.65 22.47 7.11
C SER A 58 5.18 22.09 7.28
N ILE A 59 4.92 20.82 7.58
CA ILE A 59 3.61 20.31 7.99
C ILE A 59 3.67 19.94 9.47
N PRO A 60 3.05 20.74 10.36
CA PRO A 60 2.99 20.42 11.78
C PRO A 60 2.29 19.08 12.02
N PRO A 61 2.82 18.24 12.92
CA PRO A 61 2.21 16.96 13.20
C PRO A 61 0.94 17.10 14.01
N VAL A 62 -0.09 16.37 13.60
CA VAL A 62 -1.40 16.31 14.26
C VAL A 62 -1.63 14.90 14.75
N TRP A 63 -1.79 14.77 16.07
CA TRP A 63 -2.17 13.53 16.73
C TRP A 63 -3.58 13.70 17.30
N GLN A 64 -4.57 13.24 16.55
CA GLN A 64 -6.00 13.35 16.88
C GLN A 64 -6.73 12.06 16.47
N SER A 65 -6.30 10.93 17.02
CA SER A 65 -6.88 9.61 16.68
C SER A 65 -8.38 9.54 16.95
N GLU A 66 -8.88 10.35 17.88
CA GLU A 66 -10.30 10.48 18.23
C GLU A 66 -11.19 10.93 17.06
N LEU A 67 -10.62 11.56 16.02
CA LEU A 67 -11.35 11.91 14.79
C LEU A 67 -11.89 10.67 14.06
N LEU A 68 -11.33 9.49 14.33
CA LEU A 68 -11.74 8.21 13.74
C LEU A 68 -12.39 7.29 14.77
N ASN A 69 -12.86 7.82 15.90
CA ASN A 69 -13.62 7.02 16.86
C ASN A 69 -14.87 6.42 16.21
N ALA A 70 -15.19 5.19 16.61
CA ALA A 70 -16.40 4.53 16.17
C ALA A 70 -17.64 5.35 16.56
N ARG A 71 -18.66 5.32 15.69
CA ARG A 71 -19.98 5.88 15.99
C ARG A 71 -20.57 5.19 17.21
N ASN A 72 -21.31 5.96 18.02
CA ASN A 72 -22.07 5.45 19.16
C ASN A 72 -23.55 5.89 19.04
N PRO A 73 -24.50 4.95 18.77
CA PRO A 73 -24.28 3.51 18.61
C PRO A 73 -23.57 3.15 17.29
N PRO A 74 -22.97 1.95 17.18
CA PRO A 74 -22.43 1.46 15.92
C PRO A 74 -23.51 1.42 14.83
N GLN A 75 -23.14 1.81 13.61
CA GLN A 75 -24.03 1.84 12.44
C GLN A 75 -23.34 1.18 11.25
N VAL A 76 -23.50 -0.14 11.11
CA VAL A 76 -22.94 -0.88 9.98
C VAL A 76 -23.82 -0.65 8.75
N SER A 77 -23.25 -0.09 7.69
CA SER A 77 -23.99 0.29 6.47
C SER A 77 -23.91 -0.74 5.35
N CYS A 78 -22.94 -1.65 5.38
CA CYS A 78 -22.87 -2.80 4.47
C CYS A 78 -22.10 -3.96 5.12
N THR A 79 -22.09 -5.10 4.43
CA THR A 79 -21.29 -6.25 4.81
C THR A 79 -19.81 -6.00 4.53
N HIS A 80 -18.96 -6.34 5.48
CA HIS A 80 -17.51 -6.16 5.38
C HIS A 80 -16.81 -7.49 5.11
N HIS A 81 -16.84 -7.95 3.86
CA HIS A 81 -16.26 -9.23 3.44
C HIS A 81 -14.73 -9.30 3.61
N GLU A 82 -14.07 -8.15 3.71
CA GLU A 82 -12.66 -8.04 4.04
C GLU A 82 -12.30 -8.59 5.43
N PHE A 83 -13.28 -8.74 6.32
CA PHE A 83 -13.10 -9.29 7.67
C PHE A 83 -13.70 -10.70 7.83
N ASP A 84 -14.18 -11.32 6.75
CA ASP A 84 -14.71 -12.68 6.80
C ASP A 84 -13.61 -13.68 7.20
N GLU A 85 -13.93 -14.61 8.11
CA GLU A 85 -13.04 -15.71 8.45
C GLU A 85 -12.91 -16.68 7.27
N LEU A 86 -11.73 -16.71 6.65
CA LEU A 86 -11.41 -17.71 5.65
C LEU A 86 -11.18 -19.07 6.32
N VAL A 87 -12.01 -20.05 5.99
CA VAL A 87 -11.75 -21.45 6.34
C VAL A 87 -10.45 -21.85 5.66
N LYS A 88 -9.37 -21.95 6.42
CA LYS A 88 -8.10 -22.47 5.90
C LYS A 88 -8.37 -23.89 5.39
N PRO A 89 -8.11 -24.21 4.12
CA PRO A 89 -8.13 -25.59 3.67
C PRO A 89 -7.17 -26.37 4.57
N GLN A 90 -7.64 -27.48 5.16
CA GLN A 90 -6.89 -28.26 6.14
C GLN A 90 -5.54 -28.80 5.60
N ASN A 91 -5.29 -28.65 4.29
CA ASN A 91 -4.08 -29.07 3.60
C ASN A 91 -3.11 -27.92 3.23
N LEU A 92 -3.43 -26.66 3.52
CA LEU A 92 -2.53 -25.53 3.32
C LEU A 92 -1.85 -25.16 4.64
N ILE A 93 -0.86 -25.97 5.03
CA ILE A 93 0.19 -25.54 5.97
C ILE A 93 1.07 -24.55 5.19
N ILE A 94 0.57 -23.34 4.95
CA ILE A 94 1.44 -22.24 4.52
C ILE A 94 2.19 -21.85 5.79
N ASN A 95 3.44 -22.27 5.93
CA ASN A 95 4.35 -21.70 6.92
C ASN A 95 4.65 -20.25 6.46
N PRO A 96 3.99 -19.20 7.00
CA PRO A 96 3.66 -18.01 6.22
C PRO A 96 4.83 -17.09 5.85
N LEU A 97 6.04 -17.35 6.36
CA LEU A 97 7.15 -16.40 6.29
C LEU A 97 8.50 -17.01 5.90
N HIS A 98 8.65 -18.35 5.91
CA HIS A 98 9.94 -18.97 5.64
C HIS A 98 10.14 -19.39 4.18
N GLU A 99 9.07 -19.42 3.38
CA GLU A 99 9.11 -19.87 1.99
C GLU A 99 8.80 -18.77 0.98
N LEU A 100 8.42 -17.56 1.39
CA LEU A 100 8.14 -16.48 0.43
C LEU A 100 9.44 -15.85 -0.10
N ALA A 101 9.62 -15.88 -1.42
CA ALA A 101 10.63 -15.10 -2.11
C ALA A 101 10.07 -13.70 -2.45
N CYS A 102 10.90 -12.68 -2.29
CA CYS A 102 10.59 -11.32 -2.70
C CYS A 102 11.39 -10.98 -3.97
N CYS A 103 10.71 -10.57 -5.03
CA CYS A 103 11.36 -10.09 -6.25
C CYS A 103 10.87 -8.70 -6.65
N LEU A 104 11.80 -7.95 -7.25
CA LEU A 104 11.53 -6.66 -7.87
C LEU A 104 11.36 -6.88 -9.37
N PHE A 105 10.21 -6.46 -9.90
CA PHE A 105 9.89 -6.48 -11.32
C PHE A 105 9.92 -5.06 -11.86
N PHE A 106 10.62 -4.82 -12.96
CA PHE A 106 10.62 -3.52 -13.63
C PHE A 106 9.61 -3.52 -14.78
N PHE A 107 8.69 -2.56 -14.75
CA PHE A 107 7.74 -2.31 -15.81
C PHE A 107 8.12 -1.01 -16.52
N GLY A 108 8.66 -1.14 -17.73
CA GLY A 108 8.96 0.03 -18.58
C GLY A 108 7.69 0.77 -18.98
N SER A 109 7.79 2.07 -19.26
CA SER A 109 6.63 2.89 -19.64
C SER A 109 5.85 2.34 -20.83
N THR A 110 6.49 1.64 -21.76
CA THR A 110 5.84 0.99 -22.93
C THR A 110 5.12 -0.31 -22.60
N GLN A 111 5.45 -0.94 -21.48
CA GLN A 111 4.83 -2.20 -21.03
C GLN A 111 3.56 -1.96 -20.21
N ILE A 112 3.36 -0.73 -19.73
CA ILE A 112 2.15 -0.34 -19.03
C ILE A 112 1.08 -0.04 -20.08
N PRO A 113 -0.05 -0.78 -20.10
CA PRO A 113 -1.06 -0.61 -21.13
C PRO A 113 -1.79 0.75 -21.00
N HIS A 114 -1.35 1.75 -21.78
CA HIS A 114 -1.97 3.09 -21.80
C HIS A 114 -3.33 3.13 -22.53
N HIS A 115 -3.69 2.08 -23.27
CA HIS A 115 -4.96 2.01 -24.01
C HIS A 115 -6.18 1.86 -23.08
N LEU A 116 -5.95 1.55 -21.81
CA LEU A 116 -6.95 1.43 -20.77
C LEU A 116 -7.20 2.77 -20.06
N GLY A 117 -7.17 3.90 -20.78
CA GLY A 117 -7.16 5.28 -20.22
C GLY A 117 -8.31 5.69 -19.28
N LYS A 118 -9.29 4.80 -19.07
CA LYS A 118 -10.32 4.90 -18.03
C LYS A 118 -9.81 4.48 -16.64
N TYR A 119 -8.77 3.66 -16.57
CA TYR A 119 -8.20 3.09 -15.35
C TYR A 119 -6.81 3.67 -15.08
N SER A 120 -6.43 3.71 -13.81
CA SER A 120 -5.11 4.14 -13.40
C SER A 120 -4.05 3.06 -13.63
N THR A 121 -2.80 3.49 -13.78
CA THR A 121 -1.64 2.57 -13.79
C THR A 121 -1.61 1.64 -12.58
N PHE A 122 -2.03 2.13 -11.41
CA PHE A 122 -2.11 1.33 -10.19
C PHE A 122 -3.12 0.19 -10.33
N GLU A 123 -4.35 0.47 -10.81
CA GLU A 123 -5.38 -0.54 -11.00
C GLU A 123 -4.93 -1.61 -12.00
N VAL A 124 -4.42 -1.16 -13.16
CA VAL A 124 -3.96 -2.06 -14.24
C VAL A 124 -2.85 -2.97 -13.76
N LEU A 125 -1.84 -2.44 -13.06
CA LEU A 125 -0.72 -3.26 -12.56
C LEU A 125 -1.14 -4.21 -11.44
N ASN A 126 -1.99 -3.80 -10.50
CA ASN A 126 -2.43 -4.70 -9.43
C ASN A 126 -3.27 -5.85 -9.98
N VAL A 127 -4.20 -5.57 -10.91
CA VAL A 127 -5.02 -6.61 -11.54
C VAL A 127 -4.16 -7.54 -12.41
N PHE A 128 -3.18 -6.99 -13.14
CA PHE A 128 -2.22 -7.79 -13.90
C PHE A 128 -1.42 -8.73 -13.00
N LEU A 129 -0.86 -8.22 -11.90
CA LEU A 129 -0.11 -9.02 -10.93
C LEU A 129 -0.99 -10.04 -10.23
N TRP A 130 -2.24 -9.70 -9.91
CA TRP A 130 -3.21 -10.63 -9.36
C TRP A 130 -3.46 -11.80 -10.30
N ARG A 131 -3.72 -11.53 -11.59
CA ARG A 131 -3.88 -12.56 -12.61
C ARG A 131 -2.61 -13.40 -12.77
N CYS A 132 -1.44 -12.77 -12.92
CA CYS A 132 -0.18 -13.50 -13.04
C CYS A 132 0.08 -14.42 -11.85
N ARG A 133 -0.18 -13.94 -10.62
CA ARG A 133 -0.03 -14.74 -9.40
C ARG A 133 -1.01 -15.90 -9.38
N THR A 134 -2.27 -15.68 -9.76
CA THR A 134 -3.27 -16.75 -9.81
C THR A 134 -2.90 -17.81 -10.84
N ILE A 135 -2.47 -17.42 -12.04
CA ILE A 135 -1.97 -18.35 -13.06
C ILE A 135 -0.78 -19.17 -12.52
N ALA A 136 0.18 -18.50 -11.89
CA ALA A 136 1.39 -19.15 -11.37
C ALA A 136 1.09 -20.16 -10.25
N LEU A 137 0.10 -19.88 -9.40
CA LEU A 137 -0.33 -20.79 -8.33
C LEU A 137 -1.23 -21.92 -8.83
N SER A 138 -1.86 -21.76 -9.99
CA SER A 138 -2.75 -22.73 -10.63
C SER A 138 -3.74 -23.39 -9.64
N PRO A 139 -4.54 -22.61 -8.89
CA PRO A 139 -5.59 -23.16 -8.04
C PRO A 139 -6.70 -23.81 -8.87
N ASP A 140 -7.69 -24.45 -8.22
CA ASP A 140 -8.87 -24.95 -8.92
C ASP A 140 -9.60 -23.76 -9.58
N PRO A 141 -10.09 -23.87 -10.84
CA PRO A 141 -10.81 -22.78 -11.50
C PRO A 141 -11.98 -22.20 -10.69
N GLU A 142 -12.63 -23.01 -9.85
CA GLU A 142 -13.75 -22.59 -9.00
C GLU A 142 -13.30 -21.97 -7.66
N ASP A 143 -12.02 -22.04 -7.32
CA ASP A 143 -11.49 -21.45 -6.09
C ASP A 143 -11.62 -19.91 -6.13
N GLN A 144 -12.11 -19.33 -5.04
CA GLN A 144 -12.12 -17.89 -4.88
C GLN A 144 -10.71 -17.34 -4.71
N VAL A 145 -10.38 -16.35 -5.53
CA VAL A 145 -9.17 -15.55 -5.40
C VAL A 145 -9.53 -14.13 -5.01
N ARG A 146 -8.64 -13.49 -4.25
CA ARG A 146 -8.90 -12.19 -3.62
C ARG A 146 -7.79 -11.20 -3.93
N LEU A 147 -8.16 -9.97 -4.26
CA LEU A 147 -7.24 -8.82 -4.33
C LEU A 147 -7.61 -7.82 -3.24
N ILE A 148 -6.63 -7.50 -2.39
CA ILE A 148 -6.80 -6.59 -1.25
C ILE A 148 -5.84 -5.41 -1.38
N PHE A 149 -6.34 -4.20 -1.16
CA PHE A 149 -5.52 -2.99 -1.04
C PHE A 149 -6.09 -2.00 -0.03
N MET A 150 -5.23 -1.12 0.45
CA MET A 150 -5.55 -0.09 1.43
C MET A 150 -5.76 1.25 0.73
N ASN A 151 -6.90 1.88 0.96
CA ASN A 151 -7.27 3.17 0.39
C ASN A 151 -7.05 4.27 1.42
N ASN A 152 -6.32 5.32 1.06
CA ASN A 152 -6.20 6.50 1.91
C ASN A 152 -7.56 7.23 2.00
N VAL A 153 -8.13 7.32 3.21
CA VAL A 153 -9.44 7.95 3.40
C VAL A 153 -9.36 9.41 3.88
N ARG A 154 -8.15 9.93 4.14
CA ARG A 154 -7.96 11.28 4.73
C ARG A 154 -8.75 12.38 4.02
N ALA A 155 -8.76 12.37 2.69
CA ALA A 155 -9.37 13.42 1.88
C ALA A 155 -10.89 13.24 1.66
N ILE A 156 -11.42 12.03 1.82
CA ILE A 156 -12.83 11.71 1.51
C ILE A 156 -13.73 11.72 2.74
N LEU A 157 -13.15 11.74 3.94
CA LEU A 157 -13.88 11.92 5.19
C LEU A 157 -14.53 13.30 5.24
N ASN A 158 -15.62 13.44 6.00
CA ASN A 158 -16.32 14.70 6.19
C ASN A 158 -16.44 15.05 7.69
N PRO A 159 -15.68 16.05 8.19
CA PRO A 159 -14.68 16.83 7.46
C PRO A 159 -13.43 16.00 7.09
N PRO A 160 -12.64 16.42 6.07
CA PRO A 160 -11.37 15.76 5.75
C PRO A 160 -10.41 15.80 6.94
N LEU A 161 -9.55 14.79 7.06
CA LEU A 161 -8.54 14.78 8.10
C LEU A 161 -7.51 15.90 7.88
N PRO A 162 -6.95 16.48 8.96
CA PRO A 162 -5.90 17.47 8.86
C PRO A 162 -4.71 16.95 8.03
N LYS A 163 -4.12 17.81 7.20
CA LYS A 163 -2.91 17.47 6.42
C LYS A 163 -1.78 16.92 7.29
N GLY A 164 -1.75 17.33 8.56
CA GLY A 164 -0.77 16.89 9.53
C GLY A 164 -1.05 15.53 10.19
N TYR A 165 -2.13 14.81 9.85
CA TYR A 165 -2.56 13.61 10.59
C TYR A 165 -1.61 12.42 10.38
N TYR A 166 -0.96 11.97 11.47
CA TYR A 166 0.03 10.88 11.47
C TYR A 166 -0.54 9.49 11.70
N GLY A 167 -1.77 9.37 12.21
CA GLY A 167 -2.35 8.07 12.55
C GLY A 167 -2.68 7.21 11.34
N ASN A 168 -3.21 6.01 11.59
CA ASN A 168 -3.77 5.16 10.54
C ASN A 168 -5.08 5.76 10.02
N ALA A 169 -5.17 6.03 8.72
CA ALA A 169 -6.41 6.51 8.08
C ALA A 169 -6.57 5.88 6.69
N TYR A 170 -6.93 4.60 6.69
CA TYR A 170 -7.25 3.85 5.48
C TYR A 170 -8.48 2.96 5.63
N ALA A 171 -9.12 2.65 4.51
CA ALA A 171 -10.12 1.59 4.40
C ALA A 171 -9.54 0.44 3.58
N ILE A 172 -10.02 -0.78 3.82
CA ILE A 172 -9.61 -1.97 3.06
C ILE A 172 -10.62 -2.20 1.95
N SER A 173 -10.15 -2.33 0.72
CA SER A 173 -10.96 -2.81 -0.41
C SER A 173 -10.63 -4.25 -0.70
N LEU A 174 -11.65 -5.02 -1.06
CA LEU A 174 -11.55 -6.43 -1.42
C LEU A 174 -12.29 -6.66 -2.74
N ALA A 175 -11.58 -7.10 -3.77
CA ALA A 175 -12.18 -7.73 -4.94
C ALA A 175 -12.12 -9.25 -4.81
N VAL A 176 -13.18 -9.92 -5.24
CA VAL A 176 -13.30 -11.38 -5.25
C VAL A 176 -13.82 -11.83 -6.61
N THR A 177 -13.23 -12.87 -7.16
CA THR A 177 -13.66 -13.59 -8.37
C THR A 177 -13.14 -15.03 -8.27
N THR A 178 -13.50 -15.91 -9.20
CA THR A 178 -12.90 -17.25 -9.28
C THR A 178 -11.58 -17.23 -10.04
N ALA A 179 -10.73 -18.22 -9.81
CA ALA A 179 -9.48 -18.34 -10.53
C ALA A 179 -9.69 -18.49 -12.05
N GLY A 180 -10.70 -19.26 -12.46
CA GLY A 180 -11.07 -19.43 -13.86
C GLY A 180 -11.49 -18.11 -14.50
N GLU A 181 -12.41 -17.38 -13.87
CA GLU A 181 -12.86 -16.09 -14.36
C GLU A 181 -11.71 -15.08 -14.52
N LEU A 182 -10.82 -14.98 -13.52
CA LEU A 182 -9.67 -14.09 -13.56
C LEU A 182 -8.66 -14.46 -14.65
N CYS A 183 -8.42 -15.76 -14.88
CA CYS A 183 -7.39 -16.24 -15.77
C CYS A 183 -7.84 -16.32 -17.23
N GLU A 184 -9.12 -16.58 -17.50
CA GLU A 184 -9.64 -16.82 -18.85
C GLU A 184 -10.21 -15.56 -19.50
N ASN A 185 -10.70 -14.59 -18.72
CA ASN A 185 -11.24 -13.35 -19.26
C ASN A 185 -10.16 -12.31 -19.62
N PRO A 186 -10.50 -11.27 -20.41
CA PRO A 186 -9.65 -10.10 -20.62
C PRO A 186 -9.33 -9.37 -19.30
N LEU A 187 -8.25 -8.59 -19.26
CA LEU A 187 -7.84 -7.88 -18.04
C LEU A 187 -8.90 -6.88 -17.56
N GLU A 188 -9.67 -6.34 -18.50
CA GLU A 188 -10.79 -5.43 -18.30
C GLU A 188 -11.88 -6.03 -17.41
N TYR A 189 -12.11 -7.35 -17.48
CA TYR A 189 -13.05 -8.03 -16.59
C TYR A 189 -12.66 -7.78 -15.13
N ALA A 190 -11.40 -8.06 -14.79
CA ALA A 190 -10.91 -7.93 -13.42
C ALA A 190 -10.74 -6.47 -12.96
N LEU A 191 -10.68 -5.52 -13.90
CA LEU A 191 -10.75 -4.07 -13.63
C LEU A 191 -12.17 -3.55 -13.36
N ASP A 192 -13.20 -4.32 -13.75
CA ASP A 192 -14.61 -4.00 -13.52
C ASP A 192 -15.24 -4.84 -12.39
N VAL A 193 -14.48 -5.75 -11.77
CA VAL A 193 -14.90 -6.48 -10.56
C VAL A 193 -15.21 -5.48 -9.43
N ASP A 194 -16.34 -5.68 -8.76
CA ASP A 194 -16.77 -4.85 -7.63
C ASP A 194 -15.89 -5.11 -6.40
N TYR A 195 -15.49 -4.03 -5.72
CA TYR A 195 -14.66 -4.08 -4.51
C TYR A 195 -15.48 -4.09 -3.21
N GLY A 196 -16.76 -4.46 -3.28
CA GLY A 196 -17.69 -4.63 -2.16
C GLY A 196 -18.44 -3.35 -1.78
N TRP A 197 -18.05 -2.20 -2.32
CA TRP A 197 -18.66 -0.88 -2.06
C TRP A 197 -18.99 -0.15 -3.36
N GLY A 198 -19.01 -0.86 -4.49
CA GLY A 198 -19.07 -0.33 -5.83
C GLY A 198 -17.72 -0.34 -6.54
N LYS A 199 -17.70 0.21 -7.75
CA LYS A 199 -16.49 0.33 -8.56
C LYS A 199 -15.41 1.10 -7.80
N ALA A 200 -14.17 0.61 -7.81
CA ALA A 200 -13.04 1.37 -7.27
C ALA A 200 -13.00 2.74 -7.94
N ILE A 201 -13.12 3.78 -7.13
CA ILE A 201 -12.80 5.14 -7.55
C ILE A 201 -11.35 5.34 -7.12
N PHE A 202 -10.44 5.16 -8.06
CA PHE A 202 -9.06 5.58 -7.86
C PHE A 202 -9.04 7.10 -7.67
N GLY A 203 -8.91 7.56 -6.42
CA GLY A 203 -8.86 8.98 -6.05
C GLY A 203 -7.57 9.70 -6.46
N GLY A 204 -6.81 9.13 -7.39
CA GLY A 204 -5.45 9.51 -7.74
C GLY A 204 -4.40 8.68 -7.01
N VAL A 205 -3.18 8.70 -7.54
CA VAL A 205 -2.00 8.21 -6.81
C VAL A 205 -1.98 9.06 -5.53
N ALA A 206 -1.95 8.43 -4.36
CA ALA A 206 -1.64 9.19 -3.16
C ALA A 206 -0.33 9.95 -3.47
N ASN A 207 -0.37 11.28 -3.48
CA ASN A 207 0.82 12.08 -3.79
C ASN A 207 1.78 11.98 -2.60
N ILE A 208 2.44 10.83 -2.46
CA ILE A 208 3.37 10.47 -1.39
C ILE A 208 4.80 10.84 -1.78
N PHE A 209 4.99 12.05 -2.35
CA PHE A 209 6.25 12.77 -2.57
C PHE A 209 6.97 12.63 -3.92
N GLU A 210 7.58 13.75 -4.34
CA GLU A 210 8.79 13.90 -5.18
C GLU A 210 10.04 13.17 -4.62
N SER A 211 9.88 12.20 -3.72
CA SER A 211 11.02 11.43 -3.20
C SER A 211 10.64 9.99 -2.92
N ARG A 212 11.56 9.13 -3.35
CA ARG A 212 11.49 7.66 -3.37
C ARG A 212 11.30 7.09 -1.95
N SER A 213 10.22 6.35 -1.73
CA SER A 213 10.07 5.50 -0.54
C SER A 213 9.14 4.30 -0.80
N THR A 214 9.63 3.12 -0.43
CA THR A 214 8.97 1.80 -0.40
C THR A 214 8.43 1.58 1.03
N SER A 215 7.14 1.37 1.37
CA SER A 215 6.49 0.04 1.35
C SER A 215 4.95 -0.09 1.87
N ALA A 216 3.86 -0.51 1.12
CA ALA A 216 2.96 -1.75 1.34
C ALA A 216 2.56 -2.68 0.07
N THR A 217 2.40 -4.03 0.26
CA THR A 217 2.11 -5.27 -0.55
C THR A 217 2.24 -5.40 -2.11
N SER A 218 2.22 -4.33 -2.88
CA SER A 218 2.75 -4.24 -4.25
C SER A 218 3.05 -2.77 -4.45
N PHE A 219 4.32 -2.48 -4.64
CA PHE A 219 4.87 -1.17 -4.31
C PHE A 219 5.50 -0.62 -5.55
N TYR A 220 4.91 0.44 -6.07
CA TYR A 220 5.36 1.06 -7.30
C TYR A 220 6.31 2.19 -6.94
N THR A 221 7.55 2.11 -7.40
CA THR A 221 8.47 3.25 -7.34
C THR A 221 8.96 3.57 -8.74
N GLU A 222 8.83 4.84 -9.12
CA GLU A 222 9.39 5.32 -10.37
C GLU A 222 10.92 5.22 -10.32
N ALA A 223 11.47 4.64 -11.37
CA ALA A 223 12.89 4.46 -11.49
C ALA A 223 13.34 4.44 -12.94
N MET A 224 14.63 4.72 -13.08
CA MET A 224 15.37 4.50 -14.30
C MET A 224 16.16 3.21 -14.15
N ASN A 225 16.06 2.30 -15.11
CA ASN A 225 16.85 1.07 -15.10
C ASN A 225 18.30 1.34 -15.55
N SER A 226 19.16 0.31 -15.51
CA SER A 226 20.56 0.42 -15.91
C SER A 226 20.79 0.78 -17.39
N LYS A 227 19.74 0.72 -18.22
CA LYS A 227 19.76 1.10 -19.63
C LYS A 227 19.25 2.52 -19.89
N GLY A 228 18.86 3.25 -18.83
CA GLY A 228 18.33 4.62 -18.96
C GLY A 228 16.82 4.68 -19.23
N GLU A 229 16.10 3.57 -19.19
CA GLU A 229 14.66 3.53 -19.45
C GLU A 229 13.88 3.88 -18.18
N MET A 230 12.91 4.78 -18.30
CA MET A 230 11.99 5.13 -17.21
C MET A 230 10.86 4.10 -17.08
N GLY A 231 10.51 3.76 -15.85
CA GLY A 231 9.45 2.81 -15.54
C GLY A 231 9.15 2.71 -14.06
N LEU A 232 8.44 1.65 -13.68
CA LEU A 232 8.04 1.35 -12.31
C LEU A 232 8.71 0.06 -11.83
N TRP A 233 9.42 0.11 -10.71
CA TRP A 233 9.72 -1.10 -9.96
C TRP A 233 8.51 -1.48 -9.13
N CYS A 234 8.09 -2.74 -9.24
CA CYS A 234 7.10 -3.37 -8.39
C CYS A 234 7.76 -4.46 -7.55
N LEU A 235 7.69 -4.33 -6.23
CA LEU A 235 8.07 -5.41 -5.32
C LEU A 235 6.89 -6.39 -5.17
N CYS A 236 7.11 -7.66 -5.48
CA CYS A 236 6.14 -8.73 -5.32
C CYS A 236 6.71 -9.84 -4.43
N ALA A 237 5.89 -10.35 -3.52
CA ALA A 237 6.19 -11.55 -2.74
C ALA A 237 5.44 -12.75 -3.34
N TYR A 238 6.13 -13.85 -3.59
CA TYR A 238 5.55 -15.08 -4.13
C TYR A 238 6.15 -16.32 -3.44
N LEU A 239 5.41 -17.43 -3.50
CA LEU A 239 5.92 -18.75 -3.12
C LEU A 239 6.70 -19.31 -4.32
N PRO A 240 7.99 -19.64 -4.18
CA PRO A 240 8.82 -20.19 -5.24
C PRO A 240 8.39 -21.61 -5.64
#